data_AF-A0A9R0BND7-F1
#
_entry.id   AF-A0A9R0BND7-F1
#
_cell.length_a   1.000
_cell.length_b   1.000
_cell.length_c   1.000
_cell.angle_alpha   90.00
_cell.angle_beta   90.00
_cell.angle_gamma   90.00
#
_symmetry.space_group_name_H-M   'P 1'
#
loop_
_entity.id
_entity.type
_entity.pdbx_description
1 polymer ?
#
loop_
_entity_poly.entity_id
_entity_poly.type
_entity_poly.pdbx_seq_one_letter_code
_entity_poly.pdbx_strand_id
1 'polypeptide(L)'
;MNPLVINLQKCSIHDGPGIRSTVFFKGCPLECVWCHNPESQTYTKQVLYNEERCSKCEACINICPHKAIYKGETKICLDQDKCEFCETCLDYCVNNAREIVGQEYSVRDLVKEIEKDRIFYEESGGGVTLSGGEVMAQDMDFICGVINMCKSKGIHVAIDTCGYAKSENYERVAKCADLFLYDIKLIDEDKHIKFTGKSNDLILKNVKILSELGVNINIRIPLIVGVNVDDENLEVKKMIEFLKPLNIQAVSLLPYHNIGKHKYDKIYKKYEGEELQRPSEEKLEEIKRLFEASNFNTKIGG
;
A
#
# COMPACT_ATOMS: atom_id res chain seq x y z
N MET A 1 -4.80 -19.75 -0.84
CA MET A 1 -4.33 -19.36 0.51
C MET A 1 -5.06 -18.09 0.85
N ASN A 2 -5.62 -17.96 2.06
CA ASN A 2 -6.39 -16.76 2.42
C ASN A 2 -5.47 -15.53 2.40
N PRO A 3 -5.93 -14.38 1.86
CA PRO A 3 -5.18 -13.13 1.95
C PRO A 3 -4.88 -12.77 3.40
N LEU A 4 -3.66 -12.29 3.65
CA LEU A 4 -3.23 -11.85 4.98
C LEU A 4 -3.40 -10.33 5.09
N VAL A 5 -3.89 -9.86 6.23
CA VAL A 5 -4.10 -8.44 6.54
C VAL A 5 -3.09 -7.98 7.60
N ILE A 6 -2.40 -6.88 7.33
CA ILE A 6 -1.42 -6.26 8.24
C ILE A 6 -2.15 -5.43 9.27
N ASN A 7 -3.10 -4.62 8.80
CA ASN A 7 -3.80 -3.64 9.61
C ASN A 7 -5.15 -3.29 8.98
N LEU A 8 -6.11 -2.91 9.81
CA LEU A 8 -7.32 -2.23 9.42
C LEU A 8 -7.27 -0.82 10.02
N GLN A 9 -6.87 0.17 9.22
CA GLN A 9 -6.79 1.55 9.67
C GLN A 9 -8.17 2.19 9.60
N LYS A 10 -8.57 2.83 10.68
CA LYS A 10 -9.84 3.56 10.78
C LYS A 10 -9.63 5.04 10.48
N CYS A 11 -10.68 5.70 10.02
CA CYS A 11 -10.71 7.15 9.79
C CYS A 11 -9.62 7.67 8.83
N SER A 12 -9.30 6.92 7.79
CA SER A 12 -8.44 7.37 6.70
C SER A 12 -9.13 8.44 5.85
N ILE A 13 -8.43 9.57 5.63
CA ILE A 13 -8.92 10.72 4.83
C ILE A 13 -8.17 10.93 3.51
N HIS A 14 -7.09 10.17 3.29
CA HIS A 14 -6.23 10.26 2.09
C HIS A 14 -6.31 9.02 1.18
N ASP A 15 -7.17 8.06 1.54
CA ASP A 15 -7.31 6.78 0.87
C ASP A 15 -8.60 6.73 0.04
N GLY A 16 -9.04 7.87 -0.49
CA GLY A 16 -10.26 8.02 -1.29
C GLY A 16 -11.24 9.06 -0.75
N PRO A 17 -12.44 9.19 -1.35
CA PRO A 17 -13.43 10.17 -0.93
C PRO A 17 -14.07 9.81 0.41
N GLY A 18 -14.39 10.85 1.20
CA GLY A 18 -14.99 10.74 2.52
C GLY A 18 -14.06 10.13 3.57
N ILE A 19 -14.62 9.79 4.74
CA ILE A 19 -13.91 9.06 5.79
C ILE A 19 -13.96 7.57 5.47
N ARG A 20 -12.80 6.92 5.46
CA ARG A 20 -12.70 5.52 5.05
C ARG A 20 -12.03 4.65 6.09
N SER A 21 -12.34 3.37 6.06
CA SER A 21 -11.47 2.36 6.67
C SER A 21 -10.61 1.74 5.59
N THR A 22 -9.32 1.62 5.83
CA THR A 22 -8.37 1.07 4.87
C THR A 22 -7.87 -0.29 5.36
N VAL A 23 -8.14 -1.33 4.58
CA VAL A 23 -7.64 -2.69 4.81
C VAL A 23 -6.27 -2.81 4.13
N PHE A 24 -5.21 -3.05 4.90
CA PHE A 24 -3.86 -3.22 4.36
C PHE A 24 -3.54 -4.70 4.21
N PHE A 25 -3.62 -5.23 2.99
CA PHE A 25 -3.23 -6.61 2.66
C PHE A 25 -1.71 -6.78 2.58
N LYS A 26 -1.24 -8.01 2.79
CA LYS A 26 0.15 -8.44 2.54
C LYS A 26 0.35 -8.95 1.12
N GLY A 27 1.59 -9.01 0.69
CA GLY A 27 2.04 -9.37 -0.65
C GLY A 27 2.05 -8.15 -1.57
N CYS A 28 3.22 -7.75 -2.04
CA CYS A 28 3.38 -6.76 -3.10
C CYS A 28 4.45 -7.24 -4.08
N PRO A 29 4.19 -7.22 -5.40
CA PRO A 29 5.20 -7.61 -6.39
C PRO A 29 6.24 -6.51 -6.65
N LEU A 30 5.99 -5.28 -6.16
CA LEU A 30 6.92 -4.17 -6.26
C LEU A 30 7.78 -4.03 -4.99
N GLU A 31 8.99 -3.53 -5.19
CA GLU A 31 9.98 -3.24 -4.15
C GLU A 31 10.35 -1.75 -4.19
N CYS A 32 9.33 -0.88 -4.14
CA CYS A 32 9.52 0.57 -4.22
C CYS A 32 10.53 1.04 -3.15
N VAL A 33 11.56 1.77 -3.57
CA VAL A 33 12.61 2.30 -2.67
C VAL A 33 12.03 3.18 -1.56
N TRP A 34 10.90 3.85 -1.82
CA TRP A 34 10.18 4.73 -0.88
C TRP A 34 8.97 4.06 -0.21
N CYS A 35 8.85 2.73 -0.22
CA CYS A 35 7.66 2.05 0.32
C CYS A 35 7.40 2.45 1.79
N HIS A 36 6.17 2.91 2.08
CA HIS A 36 5.79 3.28 3.44
C HIS A 36 5.35 2.09 4.31
N ASN A 37 5.13 0.93 3.69
CA ASN A 37 4.65 -0.29 4.35
C ASN A 37 5.50 -1.49 3.90
N PRO A 38 6.81 -1.53 4.17
CA PRO A 38 7.68 -2.62 3.72
C PRO A 38 7.27 -3.99 4.29
N GLU A 39 6.60 -4.01 5.44
CA GLU A 39 5.98 -5.20 6.05
C GLU A 39 4.83 -5.78 5.20
N SER A 40 4.37 -5.06 4.17
CA SER A 40 3.37 -5.54 3.21
C SER A 40 3.96 -6.32 2.04
N GLN A 41 5.27 -6.26 1.80
CA GLN A 41 5.85 -6.80 0.57
C GLN A 41 5.82 -8.33 0.50
N THR A 42 6.05 -9.01 1.64
CA THR A 42 6.04 -10.47 1.67
C THR A 42 4.61 -11.02 1.67
N TYR A 43 4.42 -12.19 1.04
CA TYR A 43 3.13 -12.90 1.00
C TYR A 43 2.91 -13.81 2.22
N THR A 44 3.79 -13.74 3.21
CA THR A 44 3.80 -14.60 4.40
C THR A 44 3.74 -13.77 5.68
N LYS A 45 3.35 -14.40 6.78
CA LYS A 45 3.45 -13.79 8.11
C LYS A 45 4.88 -13.33 8.39
N GLN A 46 5.01 -12.27 9.17
CA GLN A 46 6.30 -11.77 9.64
C GLN A 46 6.20 -11.36 11.10
N VAL A 47 7.30 -11.53 11.83
CA VAL A 47 7.43 -10.97 13.17
C VAL A 47 8.09 -9.60 13.04
N LEU A 48 7.38 -8.55 13.45
CA LEU A 48 7.96 -7.24 13.67
C LEU A 48 8.70 -7.20 15.00
N TYR A 49 9.79 -6.44 15.05
CA TYR A 49 10.58 -6.21 16.25
C TYR A 49 10.82 -4.72 16.45
N ASN A 50 10.23 -4.15 17.51
CA ASN A 50 10.48 -2.78 17.91
C ASN A 50 11.63 -2.73 18.92
N GLU A 51 12.82 -2.34 18.46
CA GLU A 51 14.01 -2.24 19.30
C GLU A 51 13.84 -1.24 20.46
N GLU A 52 13.18 -0.10 20.22
CA GLU A 52 12.99 0.94 21.24
C GLU A 52 12.16 0.45 22.44
N ARG A 53 11.26 -0.51 22.21
CA ARG A 53 10.47 -1.14 23.27
C ARG A 53 11.20 -2.31 23.94
N CYS A 54 12.24 -2.85 23.33
CA CYS A 54 12.90 -4.05 23.82
C CYS A 54 13.83 -3.75 25.00
N SER A 55 13.55 -4.33 26.17
CA SER A 55 14.44 -4.27 27.34
C SER A 55 15.68 -5.15 27.21
N LYS A 56 15.83 -5.92 26.12
CA LYS A 56 16.92 -6.88 25.88
C LYS A 56 17.08 -7.90 27.02
N CYS A 57 15.97 -8.27 27.68
CA CYS A 57 15.95 -9.20 28.81
C CYS A 57 16.14 -10.69 28.45
N GLU A 58 16.23 -11.00 27.16
CA GLU A 58 16.48 -12.36 26.63
C GLU A 58 15.41 -13.42 26.93
N ALA A 59 14.30 -13.07 27.61
CA ALA A 59 13.20 -14.00 27.91
C ALA A 59 12.66 -14.71 26.66
N CYS A 60 12.49 -13.96 25.56
CA CYS A 60 12.04 -14.51 24.28
C CYS A 60 13.04 -15.50 23.64
N ILE A 61 14.34 -15.40 23.91
CA ILE A 61 15.34 -16.37 23.46
C ILE A 61 15.14 -17.69 24.20
N ASN A 62 15.01 -17.61 25.52
CA ASN A 62 14.94 -18.79 26.39
C ASN A 62 13.66 -19.61 26.20
N ILE A 63 12.54 -18.96 25.88
CA ILE A 63 11.24 -19.63 25.75
C ILE A 63 10.93 -20.08 24.31
N CYS A 64 11.66 -19.61 23.30
CA CYS A 64 11.34 -19.93 21.90
C CYS A 64 11.53 -21.43 21.61
N PRO A 65 10.46 -22.20 21.34
CA PRO A 65 10.57 -23.65 21.18
C PRO A 65 11.37 -24.05 19.92
N HIS A 66 11.38 -23.18 18.90
CA HIS A 66 12.09 -23.42 17.64
C HIS A 66 13.52 -22.86 17.62
N LYS A 67 13.99 -22.26 18.73
CA LYS A 67 15.32 -21.61 18.81
C LYS A 67 15.57 -20.62 17.67
N ALA A 68 14.51 -19.92 17.25
CA ALA A 68 14.55 -18.95 16.16
C ALA A 68 15.08 -17.58 16.62
N ILE A 69 15.06 -17.29 17.92
CA ILE A 69 15.45 -15.99 18.47
C ILE A 69 16.85 -16.09 19.06
N TYR A 70 17.71 -15.14 18.74
CA TYR A 70 19.10 -15.11 19.21
C TYR A 70 19.57 -13.70 19.53
N LYS A 71 20.63 -13.60 20.33
CA LYS A 71 21.28 -12.34 20.67
C LYS A 71 22.26 -11.96 19.55
N GLY A 72 22.01 -10.84 18.89
CA GLY A 72 22.97 -10.19 18.00
C GLY A 72 23.87 -9.22 18.77
N GLU A 73 24.72 -8.48 18.04
CA GLU A 73 25.67 -7.53 18.66
C GLU A 73 24.97 -6.43 19.45
N THR A 74 23.96 -5.81 18.85
CA THR A 74 23.26 -4.65 19.44
C THR A 74 21.81 -4.93 19.79
N LYS A 75 21.19 -5.99 19.23
CA LYS A 75 19.75 -6.24 19.33
C LYS A 75 19.41 -7.73 19.40
N ILE A 76 18.15 -8.02 19.74
CA ILE A 76 17.61 -9.38 19.70
C ILE A 76 17.12 -9.67 18.28
N CYS A 77 17.72 -10.65 17.63
CA CYS A 77 17.47 -11.00 16.24
C CYS A 77 16.49 -12.17 16.13
N LEU A 78 16.02 -12.42 14.91
CA LEU A 78 15.16 -13.53 14.56
C LEU A 78 15.69 -14.21 13.29
N ASP A 79 15.90 -15.50 13.39
CA ASP A 79 16.12 -16.40 12.26
C ASP A 79 14.76 -16.75 11.66
N GLN A 80 14.48 -16.19 10.47
CA GLN A 80 13.18 -16.33 9.82
C GLN A 80 12.92 -17.77 9.38
N ASP A 81 13.97 -18.53 9.04
CA ASP A 81 13.84 -19.90 8.54
C ASP A 81 13.45 -20.90 9.64
N LYS A 82 13.70 -20.54 10.91
CA LYS A 82 13.31 -21.34 12.08
C LYS A 82 12.00 -20.90 12.72
N CYS A 83 11.45 -19.74 12.36
CA CYS A 83 10.30 -19.19 13.04
C CYS A 83 8.99 -19.77 12.47
N GLU A 84 8.25 -20.53 13.28
CA GLU A 84 6.93 -21.07 12.91
C GLU A 84 5.76 -20.20 13.36
N PHE A 85 6.01 -18.94 13.75
CA PHE A 85 4.96 -18.00 14.20
C PHE A 85 4.10 -18.52 15.36
N CYS A 86 4.67 -19.36 16.25
CA CYS A 86 3.99 -19.98 17.39
C CYS A 86 3.54 -19.02 18.52
N GLU A 87 3.76 -17.71 18.35
CA GLU A 87 3.38 -16.64 19.29
C GLU A 87 4.01 -16.68 20.70
N THR A 88 4.69 -17.76 21.09
CA THR A 88 5.27 -17.92 22.44
C THR A 88 6.19 -16.77 22.84
N CYS A 89 6.95 -16.21 21.89
CA CYS A 89 7.83 -15.08 22.20
C CYS A 89 7.10 -13.76 22.43
N LEU A 90 5.86 -13.63 21.96
CA LEU A 90 5.01 -12.46 22.20
C LEU A 90 4.44 -12.51 23.63
N ASP A 91 3.95 -13.67 24.07
CA ASP A 91 3.37 -13.86 25.41
C ASP A 91 4.34 -13.54 26.55
N TYR A 92 5.63 -13.79 26.33
CA TYR A 92 6.70 -13.54 27.30
C TYR A 92 7.41 -12.19 27.07
N CYS A 93 6.95 -11.37 26.13
CA CYS A 93 7.52 -10.06 25.86
C CYS A 93 6.91 -8.99 26.78
N VAL A 94 7.58 -8.69 27.88
CA VAL A 94 7.13 -7.72 28.91
C VAL A 94 6.69 -6.35 28.37
N ASN A 95 7.27 -5.92 27.24
CA ASN A 95 7.02 -4.60 26.65
C ASN A 95 6.29 -4.65 25.29
N ASN A 96 5.79 -5.83 24.88
CA ASN A 96 5.18 -6.02 23.56
C ASN A 96 6.08 -5.46 22.42
N ALA A 97 7.37 -5.76 22.51
CA ALA A 97 8.38 -5.34 21.53
C ALA A 97 8.37 -6.22 20.27
N ARG A 98 7.59 -7.31 20.26
CA ARG A 98 7.39 -8.17 19.10
C ARG A 98 5.90 -8.23 18.76
N GLU A 99 5.60 -8.35 17.47
CA GLU A 99 4.24 -8.44 16.94
C GLU A 99 4.25 -9.33 15.70
N ILE A 100 3.19 -10.12 15.48
CA ILE A 100 3.01 -10.87 14.24
C ILE A 100 2.07 -10.09 13.32
N VAL A 101 2.56 -9.77 12.13
CA VAL A 101 1.77 -9.15 11.06
C VAL A 101 1.41 -10.15 9.98
N GLY A 102 0.21 -10.00 9.43
CA GLY A 102 -0.39 -10.93 8.48
C GLY A 102 -1.43 -11.82 9.15
N GLN A 103 -2.50 -11.20 9.62
CA GLN A 103 -3.64 -11.90 10.21
C GLN A 103 -4.55 -12.45 9.11
N GLU A 104 -5.09 -13.65 9.33
CA GLU A 104 -6.07 -14.24 8.43
C GLU A 104 -7.46 -13.78 8.82
N TYR A 105 -8.27 -13.47 7.81
CA TYR A 105 -9.69 -13.19 7.99
C TYR A 105 -10.51 -14.09 7.07
N SER A 106 -11.70 -14.48 7.54
CA SER A 106 -12.76 -14.85 6.61
C SER A 106 -13.36 -13.58 5.99
N VAL A 107 -13.98 -13.69 4.81
CA VAL A 107 -14.73 -12.56 4.20
C VAL A 107 -15.75 -11.99 5.20
N ARG A 108 -16.42 -12.87 5.95
CA ARG A 108 -17.40 -12.50 6.97
C ARG A 108 -16.80 -11.68 8.09
N ASP A 109 -15.67 -12.11 8.63
CA ASP A 109 -15.08 -11.45 9.78
C ASP A 109 -14.41 -10.13 9.39
N LEU A 110 -13.77 -10.06 8.22
CA LEU A 110 -13.21 -8.79 7.73
C LEU A 110 -14.29 -7.73 7.53
N VAL A 111 -15.43 -8.09 6.92
CA VAL A 111 -16.51 -7.11 6.72
C VAL A 111 -17.21 -6.74 8.01
N LYS A 112 -17.29 -7.63 9.02
CA LYS A 112 -17.75 -7.24 10.37
C LYS A 112 -16.85 -6.17 10.96
N GLU A 113 -15.52 -6.28 10.80
CA GLU A 113 -14.58 -5.27 11.27
C GLU A 113 -14.75 -3.94 10.51
N ILE A 114 -14.90 -3.99 9.18
CA ILE A 114 -15.18 -2.81 8.33
C ILE A 114 -16.49 -2.12 8.76
N GLU A 115 -17.53 -2.87 9.09
CA GLU A 115 -18.86 -2.35 9.44
C GLU A 115 -18.86 -1.59 10.78
N LYS A 116 -17.86 -1.78 11.64
CA LYS A 116 -17.76 -1.05 12.92
C LYS A 116 -17.70 0.47 12.73
N ASP A 117 -17.21 0.93 11.58
CA ASP A 117 -17.02 2.36 11.28
C ASP A 117 -18.11 2.91 10.34
N ARG A 118 -19.23 2.18 10.19
CA ARG A 118 -20.35 2.51 9.30
C ARG A 118 -20.89 3.93 9.47
N ILE A 119 -21.01 4.41 10.71
CA ILE A 119 -21.52 5.77 11.00
C ILE A 119 -20.68 6.83 10.28
N PHE A 120 -19.36 6.68 10.27
CA PHE A 120 -18.47 7.62 9.60
C PHE A 120 -18.64 7.59 8.07
N TYR A 121 -18.92 6.42 7.49
CA TYR A 121 -19.18 6.30 6.05
C TYR A 121 -20.46 7.02 5.67
N GLU A 122 -21.53 6.83 6.46
CA GLU A 122 -22.85 7.43 6.23
C GLU A 122 -22.81 8.96 6.35
N GLU A 123 -22.05 9.51 7.30
CA GLU A 123 -21.91 10.97 7.48
C GLU A 123 -21.06 11.63 6.39
N SER A 124 -20.02 10.96 5.91
CA SER A 124 -19.02 11.56 5.01
C SER A 124 -19.18 11.18 3.54
N GLY A 125 -20.07 10.25 3.21
CA GLY A 125 -20.13 9.62 1.89
C GLY A 125 -18.91 8.73 1.59
N GLY A 126 -18.23 8.26 2.63
CA GLY A 126 -17.01 7.47 2.55
C GLY A 126 -17.27 5.97 2.37
N GLY A 127 -16.42 5.13 2.96
CA GLY A 127 -16.56 3.68 2.85
C GLY A 127 -15.29 2.90 3.17
N VAL A 128 -15.01 1.83 2.43
CA VAL A 128 -13.80 1.01 2.64
C VAL A 128 -12.84 1.13 1.47
N THR A 129 -11.55 1.20 1.75
CA THR A 129 -10.48 1.07 0.76
C THR A 129 -9.74 -0.23 0.99
N LEU A 130 -9.65 -1.06 -0.04
CA LEU A 130 -8.75 -2.21 -0.01
C LEU A 130 -7.40 -1.73 -0.54
N SER A 131 -6.34 -1.82 0.27
CA SER A 131 -4.98 -1.33 0.00
C SER A 131 -3.94 -2.29 0.61
N GLY A 132 -2.76 -1.81 1.00
CA GLY A 132 -1.69 -2.61 1.59
C GLY A 132 -0.47 -2.73 0.71
N GLY A 133 -0.11 -3.98 0.42
CA GLY A 133 0.75 -4.35 -0.68
C GLY A 133 -0.03 -4.20 -1.99
N GLU A 134 -0.27 -5.30 -2.68
CA GLU A 134 -1.05 -5.31 -3.92
C GLU A 134 -2.31 -6.17 -3.76
N VAL A 135 -3.46 -5.49 -3.65
CA VAL A 135 -4.79 -6.11 -3.53
C VAL A 135 -5.11 -6.95 -4.75
N MET A 136 -4.68 -6.52 -5.93
CA MET A 136 -4.96 -7.20 -7.19
C MET A 136 -4.11 -8.46 -7.37
N ALA A 137 -3.12 -8.71 -6.50
CA ALA A 137 -2.33 -9.94 -6.46
C ALA A 137 -2.90 -11.00 -5.50
N GLN A 138 -3.99 -10.68 -4.78
CA GLN A 138 -4.62 -11.57 -3.81
C GLN A 138 -5.56 -12.59 -4.48
N ASP A 139 -6.15 -13.46 -3.67
CA ASP A 139 -7.24 -14.33 -4.10
C ASP A 139 -8.48 -13.51 -4.49
N MET A 140 -8.82 -13.51 -5.79
CA MET A 140 -9.93 -12.71 -6.31
C MET A 140 -11.31 -13.19 -5.85
N ASP A 141 -11.47 -14.45 -5.44
CA ASP A 141 -12.74 -14.92 -4.84
C ASP A 141 -12.93 -14.26 -3.47
N PHE A 142 -11.85 -14.17 -2.69
CA PHE A 142 -11.87 -13.45 -1.42
C PHE A 142 -12.14 -11.95 -1.62
N ILE A 143 -11.38 -11.29 -2.50
CA ILE A 143 -11.51 -9.85 -2.76
C ILE A 143 -12.92 -9.51 -3.27
N CYS A 144 -13.42 -10.23 -4.28
CA CYS A 144 -14.78 -10.00 -4.78
C CYS A 144 -15.84 -10.31 -3.71
N GLY A 145 -15.63 -11.31 -2.86
CA GLY A 145 -16.50 -11.63 -1.74
C GLY A 145 -16.62 -10.47 -0.75
N VAL A 146 -15.49 -9.84 -0.38
CA VAL A 146 -15.47 -8.65 0.49
C VAL A 146 -16.20 -7.50 -0.18
N ILE A 147 -15.89 -7.19 -1.45
CA ILE A 147 -16.52 -6.09 -2.19
C ILE A 147 -18.04 -6.27 -2.25
N ASN A 148 -18.50 -7.44 -2.69
CA ASN A 148 -19.93 -7.73 -2.84
C ASN A 148 -20.67 -7.66 -1.49
N MET A 149 -20.07 -8.16 -0.41
CA MET A 149 -20.71 -8.11 0.90
C MET A 149 -20.75 -6.69 1.48
N CYS A 150 -19.70 -5.89 1.31
CA CYS A 150 -19.72 -4.46 1.62
C CYS A 150 -20.83 -3.73 0.84
N LYS A 151 -20.94 -3.99 -0.47
CA LYS A 151 -21.96 -3.36 -1.33
C LYS A 151 -23.38 -3.79 -0.97
N SER A 152 -23.60 -5.04 -0.58
CA SER A 152 -24.90 -5.51 -0.08
C SER A 152 -25.37 -4.77 1.19
N LYS A 153 -24.42 -4.12 1.89
CA LYS A 153 -24.67 -3.29 3.08
C LYS A 153 -24.70 -1.79 2.77
N GLY A 154 -24.55 -1.39 1.51
CA GLY A 154 -24.49 0.01 1.08
C GLY A 154 -23.14 0.68 1.31
N ILE A 155 -22.05 -0.06 1.52
CA ILE A 155 -20.72 0.48 1.76
C ILE A 155 -19.98 0.62 0.42
N HIS A 156 -19.55 1.84 0.08
CA HIS A 156 -18.74 2.13 -1.10
C HIS A 156 -17.33 1.51 -0.97
N VAL A 157 -16.87 0.83 -2.02
CA VAL A 157 -15.58 0.13 -2.04
C VAL A 157 -14.64 0.76 -3.06
N ALA A 158 -13.51 1.28 -2.57
CA ALA A 158 -12.38 1.71 -3.37
C ALA A 158 -11.28 0.64 -3.38
N ILE A 159 -10.60 0.49 -4.51
CA ILE A 159 -9.43 -0.37 -4.66
C ILE A 159 -8.22 0.51 -4.84
N ASP A 160 -7.24 0.35 -3.97
CA ASP A 160 -5.94 1.01 -4.04
C ASP A 160 -4.89 0.01 -4.53
N THR A 161 -4.29 0.33 -5.67
CA THR A 161 -3.48 -0.63 -6.43
C THR A 161 -2.27 0.04 -7.10
N CYS A 162 -1.16 -0.70 -7.11
CA CYS A 162 0.03 -0.31 -7.87
C CYS A 162 -0.04 -0.71 -9.35
N GLY A 163 -1.12 -1.39 -9.77
CA GLY A 163 -1.36 -1.75 -11.16
C GLY A 163 -0.68 -3.04 -11.62
N TYR A 164 0.17 -3.65 -10.78
CA TYR A 164 0.96 -4.83 -11.16
C TYR A 164 0.26 -6.13 -10.74
N ALA A 165 -0.68 -6.60 -11.55
CA ALA A 165 -1.25 -7.95 -11.43
C ALA A 165 -1.79 -8.43 -12.78
N LYS A 166 -2.26 -9.68 -12.83
CA LYS A 166 -2.92 -10.25 -14.02
C LYS A 166 -4.09 -9.37 -14.46
N SER A 167 -4.19 -9.06 -15.75
CA SER A 167 -5.22 -8.18 -16.31
C SER A 167 -6.64 -8.69 -16.03
N GLU A 168 -6.82 -10.02 -16.00
CA GLU A 168 -8.09 -10.67 -15.68
C GLU A 168 -8.60 -10.33 -14.28
N ASN A 169 -7.70 -10.03 -13.34
CA ASN A 169 -8.07 -9.60 -11.99
C ASN A 169 -8.72 -8.21 -12.03
N TYR A 170 -8.19 -7.29 -12.85
CA TYR A 170 -8.75 -5.95 -13.05
C TYR A 170 -10.11 -6.02 -13.73
N GLU A 171 -10.24 -6.80 -14.80
CA GLU A 171 -11.53 -7.01 -15.49
C GLU A 171 -12.61 -7.59 -14.57
N ARG A 172 -12.21 -8.47 -13.65
CA ARG A 172 -13.11 -9.08 -12.67
C ARG A 172 -13.57 -8.06 -11.63
N VAL A 173 -12.62 -7.34 -11.01
CA VAL A 173 -12.91 -6.38 -9.93
C VAL A 173 -13.60 -5.12 -10.47
N ALA A 174 -13.36 -4.72 -11.72
CA ALA A 174 -14.03 -3.61 -12.38
C ALA A 174 -15.56 -3.75 -12.41
N LYS A 175 -16.08 -4.99 -12.35
CA LYS A 175 -17.53 -5.27 -12.34
C LYS A 175 -18.19 -4.99 -11.00
N CYS A 176 -17.42 -4.91 -9.91
CA CYS A 176 -17.97 -4.81 -8.57
C CYS A 176 -17.40 -3.65 -7.74
N ALA A 177 -16.18 -3.16 -7.98
CA ALA A 177 -15.63 -1.99 -7.28
C ALA A 177 -16.30 -0.68 -7.74
N ASP A 178 -16.31 0.32 -6.86
CA ASP A 178 -16.91 1.64 -7.16
C ASP A 178 -15.87 2.67 -7.65
N LEU A 179 -14.61 2.51 -7.22
CA LEU A 179 -13.51 3.42 -7.52
C LEU A 179 -12.16 2.68 -7.52
N PHE A 180 -11.29 3.05 -8.45
CA PHE A 180 -9.88 2.68 -8.44
C PHE A 180 -9.01 3.89 -8.08
N LEU A 181 -8.21 3.74 -7.04
CA LEU A 181 -7.08 4.57 -6.68
C LEU A 181 -5.84 3.92 -7.28
N TYR A 182 -5.32 4.48 -8.37
CA TYR A 182 -4.36 3.78 -9.22
C TYR A 182 -3.02 4.51 -9.25
N ASP A 183 -1.95 3.85 -8.79
CA ASP A 183 -0.63 4.47 -8.77
C ASP A 183 0.02 4.47 -10.17
N ILE A 184 0.49 5.63 -10.60
CA ILE A 184 1.44 5.76 -11.71
C ILE A 184 2.72 6.36 -11.14
N LYS A 185 3.75 5.53 -11.01
CA LYS A 185 5.01 5.90 -10.33
C LYS A 185 6.00 6.54 -11.30
N LEU A 186 6.20 5.91 -12.46
CA LEU A 186 7.11 6.29 -13.55
C LEU A 186 6.54 5.77 -14.89
N ILE A 187 6.69 6.55 -15.96
CA ILE A 187 6.49 6.13 -17.37
C ILE A 187 7.79 5.60 -17.96
N ASP A 188 8.93 6.16 -17.57
CA ASP A 188 10.24 5.66 -17.96
C ASP A 188 10.49 4.27 -17.35
N GLU A 189 10.55 3.25 -18.20
CA GLU A 189 10.63 1.85 -17.78
C GLU A 189 11.93 1.54 -17.04
N ASP A 190 13.07 2.02 -17.55
CA ASP A 190 14.38 1.77 -16.93
C ASP A 190 14.42 2.35 -15.52
N LYS A 191 13.91 3.58 -15.34
CA LYS A 191 13.73 4.15 -14.00
C LYS A 191 12.74 3.34 -13.18
N HIS A 192 11.62 2.90 -13.75
CA HIS A 192 10.61 2.13 -13.03
C HIS A 192 11.19 0.82 -12.48
N ILE A 193 11.94 0.07 -13.31
CA ILE A 193 12.66 -1.14 -12.89
C ILE A 193 13.67 -0.79 -11.80
N LYS A 194 14.50 0.24 -12.00
CA LYS A 194 15.51 0.67 -11.03
C LYS A 194 14.92 0.96 -9.65
N PHE A 195 13.77 1.64 -9.59
CA PHE A 195 13.22 2.14 -8.33
C PHE A 195 12.11 1.28 -7.72
N THR A 196 11.56 0.32 -8.46
CA THR A 196 10.45 -0.53 -7.98
C THR A 196 10.67 -2.02 -8.21
N GLY A 197 11.74 -2.40 -8.89
CA GLY A 197 12.10 -3.80 -9.17
C GLY A 197 11.34 -4.46 -10.32
N LYS A 198 10.40 -3.76 -10.98
CA LYS A 198 9.58 -4.32 -12.08
C LYS A 198 9.41 -3.33 -13.23
N SER A 199 9.13 -3.84 -14.42
CA SER A 199 8.65 -3.05 -15.56
C SER A 199 7.26 -2.47 -15.27
N ASN A 200 6.96 -1.29 -15.83
CA ASN A 200 5.65 -0.67 -15.77
C ASN A 200 4.70 -1.12 -16.89
N ASP A 201 5.12 -1.95 -17.85
CA ASP A 201 4.31 -2.37 -18.99
C ASP A 201 2.93 -2.91 -18.57
N LEU A 202 2.91 -3.80 -17.59
CA LEU A 202 1.69 -4.39 -17.08
C LEU A 202 0.81 -3.36 -16.36
N ILE A 203 1.43 -2.41 -15.64
CA ILE A 203 0.76 -1.31 -14.94
C ILE A 203 0.10 -0.37 -15.95
N LEU A 204 0.82 0.02 -17.01
CA LEU A 204 0.31 0.89 -18.06
C LEU A 204 -0.76 0.19 -18.92
N LYS A 205 -0.65 -1.12 -19.11
CA LYS A 205 -1.70 -1.93 -19.76
C LYS A 205 -2.98 -1.99 -18.92
N ASN A 206 -2.86 -2.28 -17.63
CA ASN A 206 -4.04 -2.48 -16.77
C ASN A 206 -4.84 -1.20 -16.55
N VAL A 207 -4.20 -0.03 -16.46
CA VAL A 207 -4.94 1.24 -16.37
C VAL A 207 -5.71 1.56 -17.65
N LYS A 208 -5.18 1.19 -18.83
CA LYS A 208 -5.90 1.32 -20.11
C LYS A 208 -7.14 0.42 -20.13
N ILE A 209 -7.02 -0.83 -19.67
CA ILE A 209 -8.15 -1.76 -19.56
C ILE A 209 -9.24 -1.17 -18.66
N LEU A 210 -8.88 -0.69 -17.46
CA LEU A 210 -9.87 -0.04 -16.58
C LEU A 210 -10.54 1.16 -17.26
N SER A 211 -9.75 1.96 -17.97
CA SER A 211 -10.23 3.13 -18.70
C SER A 211 -11.26 2.78 -19.77
N GLU A 212 -10.96 1.75 -20.58
CA GLU A 212 -11.85 1.22 -21.63
C GLU A 212 -13.13 0.60 -21.05
N LEU A 213 -13.06 0.00 -19.85
CA LEU A 213 -14.21 -0.51 -19.12
C LEU A 213 -15.09 0.61 -18.51
N GLY A 214 -14.66 1.87 -18.57
CA GLY A 214 -15.44 3.01 -18.13
C GLY A 214 -15.62 3.13 -16.62
N VAL A 215 -14.74 2.48 -15.83
CA VAL A 215 -14.79 2.60 -14.36
C VAL A 215 -14.24 3.95 -13.88
N ASN A 216 -14.56 4.31 -12.64
CA ASN A 216 -14.01 5.51 -12.02
C ASN A 216 -12.54 5.29 -11.62
N ILE A 217 -11.64 6.11 -12.14
CA ILE A 217 -10.20 6.02 -11.87
C ILE A 217 -9.70 7.37 -11.34
N ASN A 218 -9.10 7.34 -10.16
CA ASN A 218 -8.29 8.43 -9.63
C ASN A 218 -6.83 8.01 -9.68
N ILE A 219 -6.02 8.74 -10.44
CA ILE A 219 -4.59 8.49 -10.53
C ILE A 219 -3.89 9.07 -9.30
N ARG A 220 -2.91 8.33 -8.78
CA ARG A 220 -2.05 8.72 -7.67
C ARG A 220 -0.61 8.71 -8.13
N ILE A 221 0.10 9.82 -7.91
CA ILE A 221 1.47 9.99 -8.38
C ILE A 221 2.36 10.37 -7.20
N PRO A 222 3.16 9.45 -6.65
CA PRO A 222 4.16 9.81 -5.65
C PRO A 222 5.23 10.69 -6.30
N LEU A 223 5.40 11.92 -5.83
CA LEU A 223 6.37 12.88 -6.36
C LEU A 223 7.63 12.90 -5.50
N ILE A 224 8.75 12.49 -6.09
CA ILE A 224 10.04 12.33 -5.40
C ILE A 224 11.16 12.95 -6.25
N VAL A 225 11.92 13.86 -5.65
CA VAL A 225 13.08 14.49 -6.28
C VAL A 225 14.15 13.42 -6.54
N GLY A 226 14.72 13.43 -7.74
CA GLY A 226 15.72 12.45 -8.17
C GLY A 226 15.13 11.14 -8.71
N VAL A 227 13.80 11.00 -8.72
CA VAL A 227 13.07 9.85 -9.29
C VAL A 227 12.25 10.31 -10.50
N ASN A 228 11.15 11.02 -10.23
CA ASN A 228 10.19 11.50 -11.23
C ASN A 228 9.93 13.00 -11.14
N VAL A 229 10.60 13.71 -10.22
CA VAL A 229 10.64 15.16 -10.18
C VAL A 229 12.05 15.61 -10.54
N ASP A 230 12.13 16.37 -11.63
CA ASP A 230 13.33 17.00 -12.18
C ASP A 230 13.01 18.45 -12.60
N ASP A 231 14.03 19.26 -12.82
CA ASP A 231 13.87 20.70 -13.12
C ASP A 231 13.04 20.94 -14.37
N GLU A 232 13.18 20.08 -15.39
CA GLU A 232 12.49 20.20 -16.68
C GLU A 232 11.10 19.55 -16.70
N ASN A 233 10.70 18.87 -15.62
CA ASN A 233 9.47 18.10 -15.49
C ASN A 233 9.28 17.07 -16.63
N LEU A 234 10.37 16.46 -17.12
CA LEU A 234 10.30 15.57 -18.28
C LEU A 234 9.40 14.36 -18.01
N GLU A 235 9.57 13.74 -16.85
CA GLU A 235 8.81 12.55 -16.48
C GLU A 235 7.33 12.86 -16.23
N VAL A 236 7.05 13.98 -15.56
CA VAL A 236 5.68 14.51 -15.35
C VAL A 236 4.98 14.77 -16.68
N LYS A 237 5.66 15.38 -17.66
CA LYS A 237 5.11 15.62 -19.00
C LYS A 237 4.77 14.30 -19.71
N LYS A 238 5.64 13.27 -19.61
CA LYS A 238 5.33 11.93 -20.14
C LYS A 238 4.08 11.33 -19.49
N MET A 239 3.93 11.46 -18.17
CA MET A 239 2.73 10.99 -17.46
C MET A 239 1.47 11.68 -17.98
N ILE A 240 1.51 13.01 -18.12
CA ILE A 240 0.40 13.79 -18.67
C ILE A 240 0.02 13.30 -20.06
N GLU A 241 0.97 13.17 -20.99
CA GLU A 241 0.68 12.71 -22.36
C GLU A 241 0.11 11.28 -22.38
N PHE A 242 0.61 10.39 -21.51
CA PHE A 242 0.10 9.03 -21.40
C PHE A 242 -1.34 8.99 -20.87
N LEU A 243 -1.68 9.85 -19.91
CA LEU A 243 -2.99 9.86 -19.25
C LEU A 243 -4.07 10.58 -20.07
N LYS A 244 -3.71 11.54 -20.94
CA LYS A 244 -4.65 12.34 -21.74
C LYS A 244 -5.75 11.53 -22.46
N PRO A 245 -5.46 10.40 -23.13
CA PRO A 245 -6.50 9.63 -23.83
C PRO A 245 -7.36 8.77 -22.89
N LEU A 246 -7.07 8.74 -21.58
CA LEU A 246 -7.74 7.85 -20.63
C LEU A 246 -8.88 8.57 -19.90
N ASN A 247 -9.95 7.83 -19.62
CA ASN A 247 -11.04 8.20 -18.71
C ASN A 247 -10.56 8.27 -17.24
N ILE A 248 -9.98 9.42 -16.86
CA ILE A 248 -9.49 9.71 -15.50
C ILE A 248 -10.37 10.78 -14.84
N GLN A 249 -10.79 10.54 -13.61
CA GLN A 249 -11.67 11.44 -12.86
C GLN A 249 -10.89 12.49 -12.05
N ALA A 250 -9.75 12.09 -11.48
CA ALA A 250 -8.88 12.98 -10.72
C ALA A 250 -7.43 12.50 -10.69
N VAL A 251 -6.52 13.43 -10.43
CA VAL A 251 -5.09 13.16 -10.20
C VAL A 251 -4.71 13.68 -8.81
N SER A 252 -4.14 12.82 -7.98
CA SER A 252 -3.60 13.16 -6.67
C SER A 252 -2.08 13.10 -6.71
N LEU A 253 -1.44 14.25 -6.54
CA LEU A 253 0.01 14.39 -6.45
C LEU A 253 0.43 14.16 -5.01
N LEU A 254 1.23 13.14 -4.73
CA LEU A 254 1.57 12.71 -3.36
C LEU A 254 3.03 13.05 -3.07
N PRO A 255 3.34 14.16 -2.39
CA PRO A 255 4.71 14.51 -2.06
C PRO A 255 5.36 13.42 -1.22
N TYR A 256 6.61 13.10 -1.52
CA TYR A 256 7.36 12.15 -0.71
C TYR A 256 7.48 12.59 0.75
N HIS A 257 7.37 11.60 1.63
CA HIS A 257 7.67 11.72 3.06
C HIS A 257 8.45 10.49 3.52
N ASN A 258 9.36 10.65 4.47
CA ASN A 258 10.20 9.56 5.00
C ASN A 258 9.58 8.88 6.24
N ILE A 259 8.29 9.09 6.52
CA ILE A 259 7.60 8.62 7.73
C ILE A 259 7.65 7.09 7.86
N GLY A 260 7.63 6.35 6.75
CA GLY A 260 7.72 4.89 6.72
C GLY A 260 9.10 4.30 7.04
N LYS A 261 10.16 5.12 7.07
CA LYS A 261 11.56 4.65 7.23
C LYS A 261 11.75 3.74 8.46
N HIS A 262 11.20 4.14 9.59
CA HIS A 262 11.32 3.41 10.87
C HIS A 262 10.72 1.99 10.84
N LYS A 263 9.89 1.66 9.84
CA LYS A 263 9.31 0.32 9.69
C LYS A 263 10.27 -0.69 9.09
N TYR A 264 11.27 -0.25 8.32
CA TYR A 264 12.29 -1.13 7.76
C TYR A 264 13.12 -1.79 8.88
N ASP A 265 13.48 -1.02 9.90
CA ASP A 265 14.20 -1.53 11.07
C ASP A 265 13.40 -2.63 11.79
N LYS A 266 12.07 -2.48 11.86
CA LYS A 266 11.17 -3.45 12.50
C LYS A 266 11.13 -4.81 11.80
N ILE A 267 11.47 -4.86 10.51
CA ILE A 267 11.56 -6.09 9.73
C ILE A 267 13.01 -6.49 9.42
N TYR A 268 13.98 -5.92 10.15
CA TYR A 268 15.40 -6.19 9.98
C TYR A 268 15.95 -5.85 8.58
N LYS A 269 15.34 -4.88 7.88
CA LYS A 269 15.82 -4.38 6.58
C LYS A 269 16.41 -2.98 6.72
N LYS A 270 17.36 -2.65 5.85
CA LYS A 270 17.86 -1.28 5.69
C LYS A 270 16.94 -0.51 4.74
N TYR A 271 16.66 0.75 5.06
CA TYR A 271 16.00 1.66 4.12
C TYR A 271 17.01 2.18 3.09
N GLU A 272 16.71 2.06 1.81
CA GLU A 272 17.61 2.45 0.72
C GLU A 272 17.34 3.87 0.18
N GLY A 273 16.21 4.48 0.56
CA GLY A 273 15.79 5.80 0.09
C GLY A 273 16.36 6.99 0.88
N GLU A 274 17.57 6.88 1.42
CA GLU A 274 18.18 7.92 2.28
C GLU A 274 18.42 9.25 1.55
N GLU A 275 18.66 9.19 0.24
CA GLU A 275 18.92 10.35 -0.60
C GLU A 275 17.65 10.94 -1.23
N LEU A 276 16.49 10.29 -1.05
CA LEU A 276 15.23 10.74 -1.62
C LEU A 276 14.73 11.99 -0.90
N GLN A 277 14.26 12.97 -1.68
CA GLN A 277 13.80 14.25 -1.14
C GLN A 277 12.38 14.57 -1.57
N ARG A 278 11.68 15.28 -0.68
CA ARG A 278 10.38 15.87 -0.97
C ARG A 278 10.57 17.06 -1.92
N PRO A 279 9.76 17.19 -2.98
CA PRO A 279 9.76 18.40 -3.81
C PRO A 279 9.41 19.65 -3.01
N SER A 280 9.93 20.81 -3.41
CA SER A 280 9.55 22.09 -2.82
C SER A 280 8.07 22.41 -3.12
N GLU A 281 7.44 23.23 -2.29
CA GLU A 281 6.05 23.68 -2.53
C GLU A 281 5.90 24.39 -3.89
N GLU A 282 6.89 25.18 -4.28
CA GLU A 282 6.94 25.82 -5.60
C GLU A 282 6.91 24.78 -6.73
N LYS A 283 7.71 23.71 -6.60
CA LYS A 283 7.77 22.63 -7.59
C LYS A 283 6.47 21.82 -7.64
N LEU A 284 5.85 21.58 -6.50
CA LEU A 284 4.55 20.90 -6.42
C LEU A 284 3.45 21.70 -7.13
N GLU A 285 3.38 23.01 -6.87
CA GLU A 285 2.42 23.90 -7.55
C GLU A 285 2.73 24.07 -9.03
N GLU A 286 4.01 24.06 -9.44
CA GLU A 286 4.40 24.01 -10.85
C GLU A 286 3.85 22.75 -11.53
N ILE A 287 4.10 21.57 -10.96
CA ILE A 287 3.62 20.29 -11.49
C ILE A 287 2.09 20.25 -11.55
N LYS A 288 1.42 20.71 -10.49
CA LYS A 288 -0.05 20.79 -10.44
C LYS A 288 -0.59 21.63 -11.60
N ARG A 289 -0.01 22.81 -11.86
CA ARG A 289 -0.40 23.66 -13.00
C ARG A 289 -0.23 22.97 -14.35
N LEU A 290 0.78 22.12 -14.52
CA LEU A 290 0.96 21.35 -15.77
C LEU A 290 -0.20 20.36 -16.01
N PHE A 291 -0.64 19.66 -14.96
CA PHE A 291 -1.78 18.76 -15.03
C PHE A 291 -3.09 19.53 -15.28
N GLU A 292 -3.32 20.63 -14.56
CA GLU A 292 -4.52 21.47 -14.73
C GLU A 292 -4.60 22.09 -16.13
N ALA A 293 -3.47 22.55 -16.68
CA ALA A 293 -3.38 23.05 -18.05
C ALA A 293 -3.69 21.97 -19.11
N SER A 294 -3.61 20.69 -18.72
CA SER A 294 -3.98 19.53 -19.53
C SER A 294 -5.39 19.01 -19.23
N ASN A 295 -6.22 19.80 -18.54
CA ASN A 295 -7.60 19.50 -18.14
C ASN A 295 -7.78 18.37 -17.13
N PHE A 296 -6.76 18.07 -16.31
CA PHE A 296 -6.92 17.14 -15.19
C PHE A 296 -7.39 17.85 -13.92
N ASN A 297 -8.43 17.32 -13.27
CA ASN A 297 -8.79 17.71 -11.91
C ASN A 297 -7.71 17.23 -10.93
N THR A 298 -6.87 18.16 -10.45
CA THR A 298 -5.63 17.82 -9.76
C THR A 298 -5.55 18.44 -8.37
N LYS A 299 -5.11 17.65 -7.38
CA LYS A 299 -4.81 18.13 -6.03
C LYS A 299 -3.45 17.64 -5.55
N ILE A 300 -2.86 18.39 -4.61
CA ILE A 300 -1.69 17.95 -3.86
C ILE A 300 -2.20 17.28 -2.57
N GLY A 301 -1.71 16.08 -2.29
CA GLY A 301 -2.19 15.21 -1.23
C GLY A 301 -3.23 14.19 -1.70
N GLY A 302 -3.49 13.22 -0.82
CA GLY A 302 -4.47 12.15 -1.02
C GLY A 302 -5.90 12.60 -0.82
#